data_AF-A0A1J8QAV0-F1
#
_entry.id   AF-A0A1J8QAV0-F1
#
_cell.length_a   1.000
_cell.length_b   1.000
_cell.length_c   1.000
_cell.angle_alpha   90.00
_cell.angle_beta   90.00
_cell.angle_gamma   90.00
#
_symmetry.space_group_name_H-M   'P 1'
#
loop_
_entity.id
_entity.type
_entity.pdbx_description
1 polymer ?
#
loop_
_entity_poly.entity_id
_entity_poly.type
_entity_poly.pdbx_seq_one_letter_code
_entity_poly.pdbx_strand_id
1 'polypeptide(L)'
;MRSNKTDAPAKRWPAWLFIAGIILFFMPAGLFAGRKHVNHISQRFSTESWFSTFTQRSSFLKNDPFSTIEHPIPKLMADAQENFKNKLARQSKTLEDAVVEYRRRYRREPPKGFGEWWQFAQEHDVKLVDEFDAIHEDLAPFWNMSAAEFRNRALEVGQLPSIDLVRVIDGRVESASVDTSSGEHGKRAFGFMSLLKKFEHTLPNMYFPVNAKAEGRILVPWEHRAFPNMTVHNSSGGMTTPDWKGKGSVWESYRRSCPPYTEARRLYSSYRNPNADNPRVFLGPAQAPQNELTFVTNVEDSFDYCSHPGAHVSQGHFFSDWRTIPVLYPVLSPAKAVGFLDIRIPSNYYLGMKKTYTYGFDAENEGHPKDVDDMEVPWEEKKDVIFWRGASTGGGSTPPGFAANYHRHR
;
A
#
# COMPACT_ATOMS: atom_id res chain seq x y z
N MET A 1 -73.47 2.23 48.72
CA MET A 1 -72.62 1.04 48.49
C MET A 1 -71.49 1.41 47.53
N ARG A 2 -70.32 1.82 48.04
CA ARG A 2 -68.98 1.57 47.48
C ARG A 2 -67.97 2.30 48.37
N SER A 3 -67.02 1.53 48.89
CA SER A 3 -66.09 1.92 49.95
C SER A 3 -64.86 2.61 49.38
N ASN A 4 -64.38 3.64 50.11
CA ASN A 4 -63.07 4.25 49.93
C ASN A 4 -61.98 3.19 50.15
N LYS A 5 -60.99 3.15 49.25
CA LYS A 5 -59.66 2.57 49.51
C LYS A 5 -58.66 3.72 49.57
N THR A 6 -57.98 3.81 50.70
CA THR A 6 -56.84 4.68 50.99
C THR A 6 -55.56 4.02 50.48
N ASP A 7 -54.82 4.70 49.61
CA ASP A 7 -53.48 4.29 49.18
C ASP A 7 -52.44 4.62 50.27
N ALA A 8 -51.62 3.62 50.63
CA ALA A 8 -50.48 3.77 51.52
C ALA A 8 -49.20 4.12 50.74
N PRO A 9 -48.26 4.90 51.29
CA PRO A 9 -47.05 5.30 50.58
C PRO A 9 -46.04 4.14 50.48
N ALA A 10 -45.63 3.80 49.26
CA ALA A 10 -44.60 2.81 49.00
C ALA A 10 -43.22 3.30 49.49
N LYS A 11 -42.58 2.51 50.37
CA LYS A 11 -41.28 2.76 50.97
C LYS A 11 -40.16 2.66 49.91
N ARG A 12 -39.68 3.79 49.41
CA ARG A 12 -38.55 3.86 48.47
C ARG A 12 -37.23 3.58 49.17
N TRP A 13 -36.53 2.53 48.74
CA TRP A 13 -35.17 2.24 49.17
C TRP A 13 -34.20 3.20 48.46
N PRO A 14 -33.22 3.78 49.16
CA PRO A 14 -32.32 4.74 48.54
C PRO A 14 -31.35 4.02 47.59
N ALA A 15 -31.18 4.58 46.39
CA ALA A 15 -30.47 3.98 45.25
C ALA A 15 -29.01 3.56 45.54
N TRP A 16 -28.38 4.13 46.57
CA TRP A 16 -27.01 3.76 46.97
C TRP A 16 -26.92 2.34 47.55
N LEU A 17 -27.98 1.79 48.14
CA LEU A 17 -28.01 0.40 48.61
C LEU A 17 -28.03 -0.59 47.44
N PHE A 18 -28.66 -0.23 46.32
CA PHE A 18 -28.65 -1.04 45.10
C PHE A 18 -27.27 -1.02 44.41
N ILE A 19 -26.64 0.15 44.35
CA ILE A 19 -25.28 0.30 43.79
C ILE A 19 -24.24 -0.43 44.66
N ALA A 20 -24.36 -0.31 45.99
CA ALA A 20 -23.50 -1.05 46.92
C ALA A 20 -23.67 -2.57 46.78
N GLY A 21 -24.91 -3.05 46.57
CA GLY A 21 -25.20 -4.45 46.28
C GLY A 21 -24.54 -4.93 44.98
N ILE A 22 -24.56 -4.11 43.92
CA ILE A 22 -23.89 -4.45 42.65
C ILE A 22 -22.38 -4.56 42.84
N ILE A 23 -21.76 -3.61 43.53
CA ILE A 23 -20.31 -3.62 43.74
C ILE A 23 -19.89 -4.81 44.62
N LEU A 24 -20.61 -5.06 45.72
CA LEU A 24 -20.28 -6.14 46.66
C LEU A 24 -20.52 -7.54 46.10
N PHE A 25 -21.48 -7.74 45.19
CA PHE A 25 -21.74 -9.06 44.60
C PHE A 25 -21.02 -9.29 43.27
N PHE A 26 -20.94 -8.29 42.39
CA PHE A 26 -20.42 -8.50 41.03
C PHE A 26 -18.92 -8.26 40.91
N MET A 27 -18.28 -7.41 41.74
CA MET A 27 -16.82 -7.29 41.70
C MET A 27 -16.09 -8.56 42.15
N PRO A 28 -16.49 -9.24 43.25
CA PRO A 28 -15.83 -10.48 43.65
C PRO A 28 -16.03 -11.60 42.62
N ALA A 29 -17.22 -11.68 42.01
CA ALA A 29 -17.50 -12.63 40.94
C ALA A 29 -16.67 -12.35 39.67
N GLY A 30 -16.50 -11.07 39.30
CA GLY A 30 -15.64 -10.65 38.19
C GLY A 30 -14.16 -10.94 38.44
N LEU A 31 -13.66 -10.69 39.66
CA LEU A 31 -12.29 -11.01 40.06
C LEU A 31 -12.05 -12.52 40.13
N PHE A 32 -13.04 -13.31 40.58
CA PHE A 32 -12.95 -14.77 40.62
C PHE A 32 -13.02 -15.41 39.22
N ALA A 33 -13.85 -14.87 38.32
CA ALA A 33 -13.90 -15.27 36.92
C ALA A 33 -12.60 -14.91 36.16
N GLY A 34 -12.03 -13.74 36.42
CA GLY A 34 -10.72 -13.34 35.90
C GLY A 34 -9.59 -14.25 36.39
N ARG A 35 -9.59 -14.65 37.67
CA ARG A 35 -8.58 -15.56 38.23
C ARG A 35 -8.68 -16.99 37.69
N LYS A 36 -9.90 -17.49 37.43
CA LYS A 36 -10.10 -18.78 36.73
C LYS A 36 -9.63 -18.73 35.28
N HIS A 37 -9.82 -17.61 34.58
CA HIS A 37 -9.41 -17.46 33.19
C HIS A 37 -7.88 -17.30 33.03
N VAL A 38 -7.20 -16.64 33.98
CA VAL A 38 -5.74 -16.55 34.01
C VAL A 38 -5.10 -17.91 34.30
N ASN A 39 -5.64 -18.69 35.25
CA ASN A 39 -5.13 -20.03 35.55
C ASN A 39 -5.41 -21.06 34.43
N HIS A 40 -6.46 -20.87 33.62
CA HIS A 40 -6.77 -21.76 32.50
C HIS A 40 -5.99 -21.40 31.21
N ILE A 41 -5.51 -20.15 31.08
CA ILE A 41 -4.61 -19.71 30.00
C ILE A 41 -3.16 -20.04 30.34
N SER A 42 -2.71 -19.85 31.60
CA SER A 42 -1.35 -20.19 32.01
C SER A 42 -1.07 -21.69 32.03
N GLN A 43 -2.09 -22.54 32.15
CA GLN A 43 -1.95 -24.00 31.99
C GLN A 43 -1.99 -24.49 30.53
N ARG A 44 -2.40 -23.66 29.56
CA ARG A 44 -2.42 -24.03 28.12
C ARG A 44 -1.21 -23.54 27.32
N PHE A 45 -0.35 -22.72 27.92
CA PHE A 45 0.97 -22.39 27.40
C PHE A 45 2.05 -22.83 28.38
N SER A 46 2.13 -24.15 28.62
CA SER A 46 3.42 -24.74 29.00
C SER A 46 4.23 -24.93 27.72
N THR A 47 5.26 -24.10 27.55
CA THR A 47 6.20 -24.14 26.44
C THR A 47 7.22 -25.29 26.54
N GLU A 48 7.03 -26.24 27.47
CA GLU A 48 8.01 -27.31 27.74
C GLU A 48 7.71 -28.67 27.06
N SER A 49 6.58 -28.88 26.39
CA SER A 49 6.28 -30.21 25.79
C SER A 49 6.45 -30.32 24.27
N TRP A 50 6.61 -29.22 23.53
CA TRP A 50 6.75 -29.28 22.07
C TRP A 50 8.21 -29.53 21.63
N PHE A 51 9.20 -29.02 22.37
CA PHE A 51 10.62 -29.22 22.02
C PHE A 51 11.22 -30.52 22.61
N SER A 52 10.74 -31.00 23.75
CA SER A 52 11.25 -32.25 24.38
C SER A 52 10.88 -33.51 23.60
N THR A 53 9.77 -33.48 22.85
CA THR A 53 9.36 -34.60 21.98
C THR A 53 10.14 -34.64 20.66
N PHE A 54 10.77 -33.53 20.25
CA PHE A 54 11.64 -33.48 19.07
C PHE A 54 13.08 -33.93 19.38
N THR A 55 13.56 -33.72 20.61
CA THR A 55 14.92 -34.09 21.02
C THR A 55 15.07 -35.51 21.56
N GLN A 56 13.98 -36.21 21.93
CA GLN A 56 14.06 -37.60 22.40
C GLN A 56 13.88 -38.68 21.32
N ARG A 57 13.56 -38.31 20.07
CA ARG A 57 13.43 -39.26 18.95
C ARG A 57 14.68 -39.37 18.07
N SER A 58 15.75 -38.65 18.40
CA SER A 58 17.02 -38.63 17.63
C SER A 58 18.04 -39.70 18.06
N SER A 59 17.72 -40.57 19.03
CA SER A 59 18.60 -41.67 19.45
C SER A 59 18.36 -43.01 18.73
N PHE A 60 17.43 -43.07 17.77
CA PHE A 60 17.10 -44.29 17.02
C PHE A 60 17.27 -44.18 15.49
N LEU A 61 18.16 -43.30 15.01
CA LEU A 61 18.64 -43.31 13.62
C LEU A 61 20.17 -43.24 13.62
N LYS A 62 20.81 -44.36 13.96
CA LYS A 62 22.19 -44.61 13.58
C LYS A 62 22.22 -44.95 12.09
N ASN A 63 23.02 -44.18 11.35
CA ASN A 63 23.54 -44.44 10.01
C ASN A 63 22.54 -44.38 8.85
N ASP A 64 22.28 -43.16 8.40
CA ASP A 64 21.96 -42.89 7.00
C ASP A 64 22.65 -41.55 6.66
N PRO A 65 23.41 -41.41 5.56
CA PRO A 65 24.07 -40.15 5.21
C PRO A 65 23.02 -39.20 4.63
N PHE A 66 22.06 -38.80 5.46
CA PHE A 66 21.09 -37.78 5.09
C PHE A 66 21.83 -36.45 4.95
N SER A 67 21.93 -36.00 3.70
CA SER A 67 22.10 -34.60 3.33
C SER A 67 21.42 -33.72 4.39
N THR A 68 22.19 -32.93 5.12
CA THR A 68 21.64 -31.88 5.97
C THR A 68 20.72 -31.04 5.09
N ILE A 69 19.41 -31.13 5.31
CA ILE A 69 18.44 -30.30 4.59
C ILE A 69 18.67 -28.87 5.09
N GLU A 70 19.50 -28.12 4.38
CA GLU A 70 19.76 -26.72 4.66
C GLU A 70 18.48 -25.94 4.41
N HIS A 71 18.05 -25.14 5.39
CA HIS A 71 16.86 -24.32 5.22
C HIS A 71 17.08 -23.34 4.05
N PRO A 72 16.09 -23.08 3.18
CA PRO A 72 16.32 -22.24 1.99
C PRO A 72 16.63 -20.78 2.30
N ILE A 73 16.19 -20.27 3.46
CA ILE A 73 16.37 -18.86 3.87
C ILE A 73 17.85 -18.42 3.88
N PRO A 74 18.78 -19.12 4.55
CA PRO A 74 20.21 -18.80 4.48
C PRO A 74 20.74 -18.59 3.06
N LYS A 75 20.38 -19.47 2.12
CA LYS A 75 20.75 -19.32 0.71
C LYS A 75 20.13 -18.08 0.09
N LEU A 76 18.83 -17.86 0.27
CA LEU A 76 18.15 -16.66 -0.24
C LEU A 76 18.77 -15.36 0.30
N MET A 77 19.19 -15.35 1.57
CA MET A 77 19.92 -14.23 2.18
C MET A 77 21.30 -14.04 1.55
N ALA A 78 22.04 -15.11 1.33
CA ALA A 78 23.35 -15.06 0.68
C ALA A 78 23.25 -14.55 -0.77
N ASP A 79 22.31 -15.09 -1.55
CA ASP A 79 22.03 -14.68 -2.92
C ASP A 79 21.63 -13.21 -2.98
N ALA A 80 20.75 -12.75 -2.07
CA ALA A 80 20.36 -11.34 -1.97
C ALA A 80 21.55 -10.42 -1.65
N GLN A 81 22.43 -10.85 -0.74
CA GLN A 81 23.63 -10.10 -0.37
C GLN A 81 24.62 -10.00 -1.55
N GLU A 82 24.82 -11.10 -2.28
CA GLU A 82 25.66 -11.11 -3.48
C GLU A 82 25.08 -10.22 -4.58
N ASN A 83 23.78 -10.34 -4.86
CA ASN A 83 23.09 -9.50 -5.83
C ASN A 83 23.20 -8.00 -5.49
N PHE A 84 23.07 -7.64 -4.21
CA PHE A 84 23.22 -6.26 -3.76
C PHE A 84 24.67 -5.76 -3.91
N LYS A 85 25.67 -6.57 -3.54
CA LYS A 85 27.09 -6.23 -3.76
C LYS A 85 27.39 -6.00 -5.24
N ASN A 86 26.92 -6.90 -6.11
CA ASN A 86 27.10 -6.78 -7.56
C ASN A 86 26.40 -5.53 -8.10
N LYS A 87 25.20 -5.20 -7.59
CA LYS A 87 24.48 -3.97 -7.93
C LYS A 87 25.24 -2.72 -7.52
N LEU A 88 25.88 -2.69 -6.36
CA LEU A 88 26.71 -1.56 -5.92
C LEU A 88 28.02 -1.45 -6.72
N ALA A 89 28.66 -2.58 -7.02
CA ALA A 89 29.93 -2.62 -7.73
C ALA A 89 29.80 -2.06 -9.16
N ARG A 90 28.67 -2.32 -9.84
CA ARG A 90 28.42 -1.86 -11.22
C ARG A 90 27.98 -0.40 -11.36
N GLN A 91 27.79 0.33 -10.26
CA GLN A 91 27.34 1.72 -10.33
C GLN A 91 28.40 2.62 -10.97
N SER A 92 27.96 3.49 -11.87
CA SER A 92 28.77 4.47 -12.59
C SER A 92 29.64 5.29 -11.63
N LYS A 93 30.89 5.57 -12.04
CA LYS A 93 31.86 6.35 -11.25
C LYS A 93 32.13 7.74 -11.82
N THR A 94 31.90 7.90 -13.12
CA THR A 94 32.07 9.16 -13.86
C THR A 94 30.78 9.55 -14.57
N LEU A 95 30.68 10.81 -14.97
CA LEU A 95 29.53 11.29 -15.75
C LEU A 95 29.45 10.55 -17.08
N GLU A 96 30.59 10.29 -17.72
CA GLU A 96 30.70 9.58 -18.99
C GLU A 96 30.17 8.15 -18.86
N ASP A 97 30.56 7.43 -17.79
CA ASP A 97 30.03 6.09 -17.50
C ASP A 97 28.51 6.12 -17.30
N ALA A 98 28.01 7.10 -16.54
CA ALA A 98 26.58 7.26 -16.27
C ALA A 98 25.79 7.52 -17.55
N VAL A 99 26.33 8.32 -18.47
CA VAL A 99 25.73 8.57 -19.79
C VAL A 99 25.70 7.28 -20.62
N VAL A 100 26.78 6.50 -20.63
CA VAL A 100 26.85 5.22 -21.35
C VAL A 100 25.86 4.22 -20.77
N GLU A 101 25.81 4.08 -19.44
CA GLU A 101 24.88 3.20 -18.75
C GLU A 101 23.42 3.62 -18.98
N TYR A 102 23.12 4.92 -18.93
CA TYR A 102 21.80 5.46 -19.23
C TYR A 102 21.33 5.08 -20.65
N ARG A 103 22.20 5.26 -21.65
CA ARG A 103 21.92 4.86 -23.04
C ARG A 103 21.72 3.36 -23.16
N ARG A 104 22.58 2.56 -22.55
CA ARG A 104 22.50 1.09 -22.57
C ARG A 104 21.19 0.59 -21.97
N ARG A 105 20.79 1.15 -20.83
CA ARG A 105 19.63 0.74 -20.04
C ARG A 105 18.31 1.20 -20.66
N TYR A 106 18.21 2.48 -21.00
CA TYR A 106 16.94 3.09 -21.41
C TYR A 106 16.80 3.28 -22.92
N ARG A 107 17.87 3.05 -23.70
CA ARG A 107 17.91 3.25 -25.16
C ARG A 107 17.53 4.67 -25.56
N ARG A 108 17.92 5.65 -24.74
CA ARG A 108 17.62 7.08 -24.91
C ARG A 108 18.82 7.91 -24.49
N GLU A 109 18.91 9.12 -25.03
CA GLU A 109 19.85 10.11 -24.53
C GLU A 109 19.42 10.63 -23.14
N PRO A 110 20.36 10.90 -22.23
CA PRO A 110 20.06 11.56 -20.97
C PRO A 110 19.34 12.90 -21.17
N PRO A 111 18.45 13.30 -20.24
CA PRO A 111 17.68 14.53 -20.36
C PRO A 111 18.57 15.77 -20.24
N LYS A 112 18.06 16.91 -20.70
CA LYS A 112 18.68 18.20 -20.38
C LYS A 112 18.77 18.35 -18.86
N GLY A 113 19.93 18.77 -18.35
CA GLY A 113 20.17 18.88 -16.91
C GLY A 113 20.83 17.65 -16.27
N PHE A 114 21.21 16.62 -17.07
CA PHE A 114 21.77 15.38 -16.52
C PHE A 114 23.13 15.58 -15.85
N GLY A 115 23.97 16.49 -16.33
CA GLY A 115 25.26 16.79 -15.70
C GLY A 115 25.08 17.46 -14.33
N GLU A 116 24.14 18.41 -14.23
CA GLU A 116 23.77 19.09 -12.99
C GLU A 116 23.15 18.11 -11.99
N TRP A 117 22.30 17.20 -12.47
CA TRP A 117 21.78 16.10 -11.66
C TRP A 117 22.89 15.17 -11.16
N TRP A 118 23.86 14.82 -12.02
CA TRP A 118 24.99 13.97 -11.63
C TRP A 118 25.82 14.64 -10.54
N GLN A 119 26.14 15.92 -10.69
CA GLN A 119 26.84 16.69 -9.67
C GLN A 119 26.07 16.68 -8.34
N PHE A 120 24.76 16.95 -8.38
CA PHE A 120 23.91 16.90 -7.20
C PHE A 120 23.92 15.52 -6.54
N ALA A 121 23.83 14.44 -7.33
CA ALA A 121 23.85 13.07 -6.82
C ALA A 121 25.18 12.75 -6.10
N GLN A 122 26.30 13.23 -6.64
CA GLN A 122 27.62 13.05 -6.05
C GLN A 122 27.80 13.87 -4.77
N GLU A 123 27.36 15.13 -4.75
CA GLU A 123 27.39 16.01 -3.57
C GLU A 123 26.57 15.43 -2.39
N HIS A 124 25.51 14.68 -2.69
CA HIS A 124 24.65 14.02 -1.72
C HIS A 124 24.97 12.54 -1.49
N ASP A 125 26.12 12.05 -1.97
CA ASP A 125 26.61 10.67 -1.76
C ASP A 125 25.59 9.58 -2.12
N VAL A 126 24.85 9.79 -3.21
CA VAL A 126 23.85 8.83 -3.71
C VAL A 126 24.57 7.55 -4.13
N LYS A 127 24.21 6.42 -3.50
CA LYS A 127 24.89 5.13 -3.74
C LYS A 127 24.44 4.41 -4.99
N LEU A 128 23.17 4.58 -5.37
CA LEU A 128 22.53 3.89 -6.49
C LEU A 128 22.22 4.87 -7.62
N VAL A 129 23.27 5.47 -8.20
CA VAL A 129 23.16 6.52 -9.22
C VAL A 129 22.50 6.05 -10.52
N ASP A 130 22.55 4.76 -10.85
CA ASP A 130 21.96 4.24 -12.10
C ASP A 130 20.57 3.60 -11.93
N GLU A 131 20.06 3.50 -10.71
CA GLU A 131 18.86 2.71 -10.38
C GLU A 131 17.57 3.55 -10.35
N PHE A 132 17.32 4.34 -11.40
CA PHE A 132 16.15 5.21 -11.56
C PHE A 132 15.08 4.67 -12.53
N ASP A 133 15.01 3.34 -12.67
CA ASP A 133 14.14 2.64 -13.64
C ASP A 133 12.67 3.06 -13.53
N ALA A 134 12.19 3.27 -12.31
CA ALA A 134 10.81 3.66 -12.04
C ALA A 134 10.38 4.95 -12.75
N ILE A 135 11.28 5.95 -12.83
CA ILE A 135 10.99 7.22 -13.53
C ILE A 135 10.80 6.95 -15.02
N HIS A 136 11.64 6.10 -15.60
CA HIS A 136 11.59 5.75 -17.00
C HIS A 136 10.34 4.97 -17.36
N GLU A 137 10.01 3.94 -16.58
CA GLU A 137 8.80 3.14 -16.74
C GLU A 137 7.54 4.02 -16.70
N ASP A 138 7.50 4.97 -15.77
CA ASP A 138 6.34 5.82 -15.54
C ASP A 138 6.17 6.89 -16.63
N LEU A 139 7.27 7.38 -17.20
CA LEU A 139 7.25 8.36 -18.29
C LEU A 139 7.14 7.72 -19.68
N ALA A 140 7.42 6.42 -19.81
CA ALA A 140 7.40 5.71 -21.09
C ALA A 140 6.11 5.90 -21.91
N PRO A 141 4.89 5.86 -21.32
CA PRO A 141 3.65 6.08 -22.06
C PRO A 141 3.57 7.46 -22.75
N PHE A 142 4.34 8.44 -22.27
CA PHE A 142 4.27 9.82 -22.73
C PHE A 142 5.36 10.18 -23.75
N TRP A 143 6.32 9.30 -24.06
CA TRP A 143 7.46 9.65 -24.92
C TRP A 143 7.10 9.97 -26.38
N ASN A 144 5.95 9.49 -26.88
CA ASN A 144 5.46 9.85 -28.22
C ASN A 144 4.57 11.11 -28.21
N MET A 145 4.35 11.73 -27.05
CA MET A 145 3.54 12.94 -26.91
C MET A 145 4.40 14.18 -27.15
N SER A 146 3.85 15.17 -27.87
CA SER A 146 4.53 16.46 -28.01
C SER A 146 4.58 17.19 -26.66
N ALA A 147 5.61 18.01 -26.46
CA ALA A 147 5.74 18.79 -25.22
C ALA A 147 4.57 19.77 -24.99
N ALA A 148 3.97 20.29 -26.08
CA ALA A 148 2.79 21.15 -25.99
C ALA A 148 1.56 20.37 -25.51
N GLU A 149 1.31 19.19 -26.08
CA GLU A 149 0.21 18.32 -25.67
C GLU A 149 0.38 17.86 -24.22
N PHE A 150 1.60 17.47 -23.81
CA PHE A 150 1.88 17.06 -22.44
C PHE A 150 1.53 18.16 -21.42
N ARG A 151 1.92 19.42 -21.72
CA ARG A 151 1.59 20.57 -20.86
C ARG A 151 0.09 20.87 -20.83
N ASN A 152 -0.58 20.80 -21.97
CA ASN A 152 -2.03 21.01 -22.05
C ASN A 152 -2.78 19.96 -21.21
N ARG A 153 -2.38 18.70 -21.33
CA ARG A 153 -2.91 17.58 -20.54
C ARG A 153 -2.68 17.72 -19.04
N ALA A 154 -1.50 18.18 -18.65
CA ALA A 154 -1.21 18.47 -17.24
C ALA A 154 -2.13 19.59 -16.70
N LEU A 155 -2.32 20.66 -17.46
CA LEU A 155 -3.22 21.75 -17.07
C LEU A 155 -4.68 21.31 -17.01
N GLU A 156 -5.14 20.53 -17.98
CA GLU A 156 -6.52 20.01 -18.05
C GLU A 156 -6.83 19.11 -16.85
N VAL A 157 -5.97 18.11 -16.59
CA VAL A 157 -6.21 17.18 -15.48
C VAL A 157 -6.10 17.86 -14.12
N GLY A 158 -5.29 18.92 -14.01
CA GLY A 158 -5.16 19.75 -12.81
C GLY A 158 -6.43 20.53 -12.44
N GLN A 159 -7.43 20.58 -13.32
CA GLN A 159 -8.75 21.18 -13.02
C GLN A 159 -9.76 20.16 -12.47
N LEU A 160 -9.40 18.87 -12.48
CA LEU A 160 -10.29 17.82 -12.00
C LEU A 160 -10.35 17.76 -10.47
N PRO A 161 -11.51 17.42 -9.88
CA PRO A 161 -11.61 17.26 -8.43
C PRO A 161 -10.66 16.20 -7.88
N SER A 162 -10.10 16.49 -6.70
CA SER A 162 -9.08 15.66 -6.02
C SER A 162 -7.76 15.51 -6.78
N ILE A 163 -7.46 16.41 -7.72
CA ILE A 163 -6.12 16.61 -8.26
C ILE A 163 -5.64 17.99 -7.81
N ASP A 164 -4.57 18.02 -7.04
CA ASP A 164 -3.89 19.26 -6.66
C ASP A 164 -2.93 19.66 -7.79
N LEU A 165 -2.70 20.96 -8.02
CA LEU A 165 -1.79 21.42 -9.07
C LEU A 165 -0.61 22.21 -8.50
N VAL A 166 0.59 21.64 -8.62
CA VAL A 166 1.88 22.30 -8.32
C VAL A 166 2.45 22.85 -9.63
N ARG A 167 3.00 24.06 -9.59
CA ARG A 167 3.51 24.77 -10.76
C ARG A 167 4.91 25.28 -10.49
N VAL A 168 5.77 25.27 -11.50
CA VAL A 168 7.02 26.02 -11.52
C VAL A 168 6.85 27.12 -12.55
N ILE A 169 6.96 28.37 -12.12
CA ILE A 169 6.83 29.55 -12.99
C ILE A 169 7.99 30.49 -12.65
N ASP A 170 8.80 30.80 -13.66
CA ASP A 170 9.94 31.73 -13.57
C ASP A 170 10.87 31.41 -12.40
N GLY A 171 11.18 30.12 -12.25
CA GLY A 171 12.08 29.61 -11.21
C GLY A 171 11.49 29.57 -9.80
N ARG A 172 10.16 29.75 -9.64
CA ARG A 172 9.47 29.69 -8.35
C ARG A 172 8.42 28.58 -8.35
N VAL A 173 8.40 27.79 -7.28
CA VAL A 173 7.38 26.76 -7.09
C VAL A 173 6.16 27.35 -6.37
N GLU A 174 5.00 27.24 -7.01
CA GLU A 174 3.71 27.71 -6.50
C GLU A 174 2.68 26.57 -6.46
N SER A 175 1.71 26.65 -5.55
CA SER A 175 0.58 25.72 -5.48
C SER A 175 -0.71 26.44 -5.86
N ALA A 176 -1.30 26.09 -7.00
CA ALA A 176 -2.43 26.85 -7.56
C ALA A 176 -3.81 26.36 -7.12
N SER A 177 -3.91 25.17 -6.53
CA SER A 177 -5.20 24.57 -6.16
C SER A 177 -4.99 23.53 -5.04
N VAL A 178 -4.57 23.97 -3.86
CA VAL A 178 -4.58 23.12 -2.67
C VAL A 178 -5.89 23.38 -1.96
N ASP A 179 -6.85 22.46 -2.10
CA ASP A 179 -8.02 22.49 -1.24
C ASP A 179 -7.59 22.10 0.19
N THR A 180 -7.32 23.11 1.01
CA THR A 180 -6.94 22.96 2.42
C THR A 180 -8.13 22.64 3.32
N SER A 181 -9.35 22.54 2.79
CA SER A 181 -10.57 22.35 3.60
C SER A 181 -10.73 20.94 4.18
N SER A 182 -9.89 19.97 3.79
CA SER A 182 -9.92 18.59 4.29
C SER A 182 -8.54 18.04 4.65
N GLY A 183 -8.43 17.42 5.84
CA GLY A 183 -7.15 17.28 6.57
C GLY A 183 -6.01 16.49 5.93
N GLU A 184 -6.25 15.63 4.94
CA GLU A 184 -5.20 14.91 4.18
C GLU A 184 -4.97 15.44 2.76
N HIS A 185 -5.89 16.26 2.25
CA HIS A 185 -5.79 16.85 0.94
C HIS A 185 -4.70 17.93 0.95
N GLY A 186 -3.98 18.08 -0.16
CA GLY A 186 -2.85 18.99 -0.23
C GLY A 186 -1.54 18.49 0.36
N LYS A 187 -1.52 17.54 1.31
CA LYS A 187 -0.24 17.08 1.92
C LYS A 187 0.70 16.43 0.91
N ARG A 188 0.16 15.66 -0.05
CA ARG A 188 0.93 15.05 -1.13
C ARG A 188 1.57 16.12 -2.03
N ALA A 189 0.76 17.08 -2.47
CA ALA A 189 1.21 18.19 -3.29
C ALA A 189 2.22 19.09 -2.55
N PHE A 190 1.97 19.39 -1.28
CA PHE A 190 2.86 20.16 -0.44
C PHE A 190 4.20 19.44 -0.24
N GLY A 191 4.18 18.14 0.06
CA GLY A 191 5.41 17.35 0.20
C GLY A 191 6.23 17.37 -1.10
N PHE A 192 5.57 17.15 -2.24
CA PHE A 192 6.22 17.24 -3.54
C PHE A 192 6.78 18.65 -3.82
N MET A 193 6.02 19.70 -3.52
CA MET A 193 6.46 21.10 -3.60
C MET A 193 7.70 21.36 -2.75
N SER A 194 7.74 20.86 -1.50
CA SER A 194 8.89 21.02 -0.60
C SER A 194 10.16 20.36 -1.14
N LEU A 195 10.04 19.27 -1.91
CA LEU A 195 11.16 18.67 -2.63
C LEU A 195 11.64 19.58 -3.76
N LEU A 196 10.73 20.08 -4.60
CA LEU A 196 11.06 20.94 -5.74
C LEU A 196 11.74 22.25 -5.34
N LYS A 197 11.31 22.86 -4.22
CA LYS A 197 11.87 24.14 -3.73
C LYS A 197 13.39 24.12 -3.54
N LYS A 198 14.00 22.95 -3.31
CA LYS A 198 15.45 22.83 -3.13
C LYS A 198 16.25 23.14 -4.40
N PHE A 199 15.65 22.99 -5.58
CA PHE A 199 16.31 23.16 -6.88
C PHE A 199 15.45 23.93 -7.89
N GLU A 200 14.46 24.70 -7.42
CA GLU A 200 13.47 25.39 -8.26
C GLU A 200 14.07 26.34 -9.30
N HIS A 201 15.20 26.97 -8.99
CA HIS A 201 15.93 27.87 -9.86
C HIS A 201 16.53 27.19 -11.10
N THR A 202 16.66 25.86 -11.09
CA THR A 202 17.19 25.06 -12.22
C THR A 202 16.11 24.57 -13.16
N LEU A 203 14.83 24.65 -12.74
CA LEU A 203 13.71 24.04 -13.44
C LEU A 203 13.06 25.01 -14.43
N PRO A 204 12.65 24.54 -15.62
CA PRO A 204 11.84 25.33 -16.54
C PRO A 204 10.40 25.45 -16.03
N ASN A 205 9.58 26.24 -16.74
CA ASN A 205 8.15 26.34 -16.44
C ASN A 205 7.45 24.99 -16.64
N MET A 206 6.82 24.47 -15.58
CA MET A 206 6.27 23.11 -15.52
C MET A 206 4.97 23.06 -14.70
N TYR A 207 4.13 22.07 -15.00
CA TYR A 207 2.87 21.80 -14.31
C TYR A 207 2.86 20.36 -13.82
N PHE A 208 2.59 20.16 -12.53
CA PHE A 208 2.60 18.87 -11.86
C PHE A 208 1.25 18.61 -11.20
N PRO A 209 0.35 17.89 -11.87
CA PRO A 209 -0.93 17.47 -11.28
C PRO A 209 -0.67 16.32 -10.31
N VAL A 210 -0.92 16.54 -9.02
CA VAL A 210 -0.69 15.58 -7.95
C VAL A 210 -2.03 15.02 -7.49
N ASN A 211 -2.17 13.70 -7.54
CA ASN A 211 -3.32 13.01 -7.00
C ASN A 211 -3.45 13.24 -5.49
N ALA A 212 -4.58 13.79 -5.06
CA ALA A 212 -4.85 14.02 -3.64
C ALA A 212 -5.26 12.74 -2.89
N LYS A 213 -5.59 11.66 -3.61
CA LYS A 213 -6.08 10.39 -3.05
C LYS A 213 -4.97 9.34 -2.90
N ALA A 214 -5.27 8.25 -2.20
CA ALA A 214 -4.31 7.17 -1.97
C ALA A 214 -4.25 6.19 -3.15
N GLU A 215 -5.32 6.13 -3.93
CA GLU A 215 -5.53 5.19 -5.01
C GLU A 215 -5.15 5.79 -6.36
N GLY A 216 -4.60 4.96 -7.26
CA GLY A 216 -4.25 5.36 -8.61
C GLY A 216 -5.46 5.88 -9.39
N ARG A 217 -5.20 6.75 -10.37
CA ARG A 217 -6.24 7.45 -11.12
C ARG A 217 -6.28 7.05 -12.58
N ILE A 218 -5.15 6.73 -13.19
CA ILE A 218 -5.06 6.64 -14.65
C ILE A 218 -5.19 5.19 -15.11
N LEU A 219 -6.35 4.83 -15.65
CA LEU A 219 -6.61 3.52 -16.27
C LEU A 219 -7.05 3.70 -17.71
N VAL A 220 -6.09 3.64 -18.63
CA VAL A 220 -6.36 3.86 -20.05
C VAL A 220 -6.79 2.55 -20.70
N PRO A 221 -7.95 2.52 -21.41
CA PRO A 221 -8.38 1.35 -22.17
C PRO A 221 -7.28 0.84 -23.11
N TRP A 222 -7.21 -0.47 -23.31
CA TRP A 222 -6.17 -1.10 -24.10
C TRP A 222 -6.12 -0.53 -25.53
N GLU A 223 -7.28 -0.30 -26.14
CA GLU A 223 -7.43 0.22 -27.49
C GLU A 223 -6.78 1.60 -27.65
N HIS A 224 -6.91 2.46 -26.63
CA HIS A 224 -6.31 3.80 -26.64
C HIS A 224 -4.78 3.76 -26.54
N ARG A 225 -4.21 2.68 -25.97
CA ARG A 225 -2.76 2.49 -25.86
C ARG A 225 -2.18 1.80 -27.08
N ALA A 226 -2.89 0.81 -27.61
CA ALA A 226 -2.49 0.06 -28.79
C ALA A 226 -2.66 0.89 -30.08
N PHE A 227 -3.68 1.75 -30.13
CA PHE A 227 -4.05 2.52 -31.32
C PHE A 227 -4.26 4.01 -31.04
N PRO A 228 -3.24 4.73 -30.52
CA PRO A 228 -3.38 6.13 -30.10
C PRO A 228 -3.82 7.07 -31.23
N ASN A 229 -3.45 6.76 -32.49
CA ASN A 229 -3.77 7.59 -33.65
C ASN A 229 -5.20 7.37 -34.20
N MET A 230 -5.87 6.27 -33.82
CA MET A 230 -7.21 5.93 -34.33
C MET A 230 -8.32 6.21 -33.32
N THR A 231 -7.96 6.30 -32.04
CA THR A 231 -8.91 6.64 -30.99
C THR A 231 -8.95 8.15 -30.82
N VAL A 232 -10.11 8.76 -31.03
CA VAL A 232 -10.32 10.15 -30.60
C VAL A 232 -10.11 10.17 -29.09
N HIS A 233 -8.95 10.67 -28.65
CA HIS A 233 -8.68 10.99 -27.26
C HIS A 233 -9.52 12.23 -26.91
N ASN A 234 -10.84 12.07 -26.91
CA ASN A 234 -11.74 13.15 -26.56
C ASN A 234 -11.59 13.32 -25.05
N SER A 235 -10.72 14.24 -24.63
CA SER A 235 -10.67 14.72 -23.25
C SER A 235 -12.04 15.24 -22.78
N SER A 236 -12.91 15.59 -23.73
CA SER A 236 -14.31 16.00 -23.58
C SER A 236 -15.32 14.84 -23.48
N GLY A 237 -14.88 13.59 -23.62
CA GLY A 237 -15.71 12.38 -23.58
C GLY A 237 -16.21 12.04 -22.19
N GLY A 238 -17.18 12.83 -21.71
CA GLY A 238 -17.96 12.54 -20.52
C GLY A 238 -17.21 12.86 -19.23
N MET A 239 -17.27 14.12 -18.83
CA MET A 239 -17.13 14.53 -17.43
C MET A 239 -18.22 13.79 -16.63
N THR A 240 -17.95 12.55 -16.22
CA THR A 240 -18.82 11.87 -15.28
C THR A 240 -18.64 12.63 -13.97
N THR A 241 -19.69 13.33 -13.54
CA THR A 241 -19.74 14.03 -12.26
C THR A 241 -19.06 13.19 -11.18
N PRO A 242 -17.98 13.65 -10.55
CA PRO A 242 -17.28 12.89 -9.51
C PRO A 242 -18.15 12.88 -8.26
N ASP A 243 -19.21 12.08 -8.31
CA ASP A 243 -20.17 11.93 -7.24
C ASP A 243 -19.96 10.54 -6.63
N TRP A 244 -19.59 10.59 -5.35
CA TRP A 244 -19.25 9.52 -4.43
C TRP A 244 -20.51 8.80 -3.97
N LYS A 245 -21.26 8.22 -4.90
CA LYS A 245 -22.57 7.62 -4.60
C LYS A 245 -22.47 6.19 -4.04
N GLY A 246 -21.27 5.64 -3.85
CA GLY A 246 -21.07 4.25 -3.46
C GLY A 246 -21.55 3.30 -4.55
N LYS A 247 -21.33 3.65 -5.82
CA LYS A 247 -21.84 2.90 -6.98
C LYS A 247 -20.75 2.74 -8.02
N GLY A 248 -20.22 1.53 -8.12
CA GLY A 248 -19.22 1.15 -9.11
C GLY A 248 -18.13 0.30 -8.50
N SER A 249 -17.20 -0.15 -9.33
CA SER A 249 -15.96 -0.77 -8.88
C SER A 249 -14.87 -0.43 -9.90
N VAL A 250 -13.63 -0.26 -9.44
CA VAL A 250 -12.47 -0.03 -10.30
C VAL A 250 -12.24 -1.19 -11.27
N TRP A 251 -12.71 -2.39 -10.92
CA TRP A 251 -12.56 -3.60 -11.74
C TRP A 251 -13.02 -3.41 -13.19
N GLU A 252 -14.18 -2.76 -13.39
CA GLU A 252 -14.73 -2.56 -14.74
C GLU A 252 -13.88 -1.65 -15.62
N SER A 253 -13.22 -0.65 -15.02
CA SER A 253 -12.23 0.18 -15.71
C SER A 253 -10.94 -0.60 -15.95
N TYR A 254 -10.49 -1.36 -14.96
CA TYR A 254 -9.26 -2.13 -15.03
C TYR A 254 -9.29 -3.16 -16.15
N ARG A 255 -10.35 -3.97 -16.22
CA ARG A 255 -10.48 -4.99 -17.27
C ARG A 255 -10.45 -4.38 -18.67
N ARG A 256 -10.89 -3.14 -18.87
CA ARG A 256 -10.79 -2.45 -20.17
C ARG A 256 -9.36 -2.10 -20.55
N SER A 257 -8.46 -1.95 -19.57
CA SER A 257 -7.03 -1.78 -19.81
C SER A 257 -6.35 -3.08 -20.27
N CYS A 258 -6.95 -4.24 -20.02
CA CYS A 258 -6.44 -5.55 -20.45
C CYS A 258 -6.60 -5.76 -21.97
N PRO A 259 -5.69 -6.54 -22.60
CA PRO A 259 -5.81 -6.91 -24.01
C PRO A 259 -7.14 -7.63 -24.30
N PRO A 260 -7.81 -7.35 -25.44
CA PRO A 260 -9.17 -7.78 -25.74
C PRO A 260 -9.36 -9.31 -25.75
N TYR A 261 -8.30 -10.07 -25.97
CA TYR A 261 -8.31 -11.54 -26.02
C TYR A 261 -8.16 -12.23 -24.64
N THR A 262 -7.91 -11.47 -23.57
CA THR A 262 -7.71 -12.03 -22.22
C THR A 262 -9.01 -12.42 -21.54
N GLU A 263 -8.93 -13.32 -20.56
CA GLU A 263 -10.09 -13.80 -19.78
C GLU A 263 -10.83 -12.64 -19.07
N ALA A 264 -10.11 -11.65 -18.57
CA ALA A 264 -10.68 -10.47 -17.96
C ALA A 264 -11.55 -9.65 -18.91
N ARG A 265 -11.42 -9.79 -20.24
CA ARG A 265 -12.27 -9.08 -21.20
C ARG A 265 -13.56 -9.82 -21.55
N ARG A 266 -13.70 -11.10 -21.14
CA ARG A 266 -14.94 -11.87 -21.33
C ARG A 266 -16.04 -11.39 -20.39
N LEU A 267 -17.25 -11.18 -20.91
CA LEU A 267 -18.41 -10.73 -20.12
C LEU A 267 -18.85 -11.87 -19.19
N TYR A 268 -18.35 -11.88 -17.95
CA TYR A 268 -18.91 -12.72 -16.90
C TYR A 268 -20.07 -11.97 -16.26
N SER A 269 -21.26 -12.06 -16.87
CA SER A 269 -22.48 -11.38 -16.40
C SER A 269 -23.08 -11.96 -15.11
N SER A 270 -22.43 -12.92 -14.45
CA SER A 270 -23.11 -13.71 -13.40
C SER A 270 -22.21 -14.42 -12.38
N TYR A 271 -20.97 -13.96 -12.15
CA TYR A 271 -20.21 -14.52 -11.01
C TYR A 271 -20.67 -13.86 -9.70
N ARG A 272 -21.73 -14.39 -9.08
CA ARG A 272 -21.99 -14.18 -7.65
C ARG A 272 -20.79 -14.74 -6.89
N ASN A 273 -20.34 -14.01 -5.86
CA ASN A 273 -19.31 -14.50 -4.95
C ASN A 273 -19.66 -15.94 -4.50
N PRO A 274 -18.93 -16.99 -4.93
CA PRO A 274 -19.20 -18.36 -4.53
C PRO A 274 -18.99 -18.55 -3.02
N ASN A 275 -18.26 -17.61 -2.40
CA ASN A 275 -18.01 -17.56 -0.98
C ASN A 275 -19.04 -16.72 -0.20
N ALA A 276 -20.08 -16.18 -0.85
CA ALA A 276 -21.19 -15.56 -0.13
C ALA A 276 -21.93 -16.59 0.74
N ASP A 277 -21.98 -17.84 0.30
CA ASP A 277 -22.61 -18.93 1.05
C ASP A 277 -21.59 -19.83 1.77
N ASN A 278 -20.29 -19.79 1.41
CA ASN A 278 -19.25 -20.59 2.07
C ASN A 278 -17.87 -19.90 2.04
N PRO A 279 -17.32 -19.41 3.17
CA PRO A 279 -15.96 -18.90 3.19
C PRO A 279 -14.99 -20.03 2.79
N ARG A 280 -14.40 -19.93 1.58
CA ARG A 280 -13.24 -20.77 1.25
C ARG A 280 -12.06 -20.26 2.07
N VAL A 281 -11.75 -21.00 3.12
CA VAL A 281 -10.51 -20.87 3.86
C VAL A 281 -9.37 -21.10 2.85
N PHE A 282 -8.58 -20.06 2.56
CA PHE A 282 -7.37 -20.20 1.72
C PHE A 282 -6.31 -21.07 2.39
N LEU A 283 -6.43 -21.27 3.70
CA LEU A 283 -5.90 -22.42 4.41
C LEU A 283 -6.90 -23.58 4.21
N GLY A 284 -6.88 -24.20 3.03
CA GLY A 284 -7.48 -25.53 2.89
C GLY A 284 -6.87 -26.48 3.95
N PRO A 285 -7.43 -27.69 4.17
CA PRO A 285 -6.70 -28.70 4.93
C PRO A 285 -5.31 -28.77 4.30
N ALA A 286 -4.27 -28.47 5.09
CA ALA A 286 -2.91 -28.41 4.61
C ALA A 286 -2.72 -29.64 3.73
N GLN A 287 -2.42 -29.43 2.43
CA GLN A 287 -1.93 -30.53 1.61
C GLN A 287 -0.83 -31.17 2.44
N ALA A 288 -0.90 -32.50 2.62
CA ALA A 288 0.05 -33.24 3.45
C ALA A 288 1.43 -32.64 3.21
N PRO A 289 2.14 -32.19 4.27
CA PRO A 289 3.29 -31.32 4.12
C PRO A 289 4.20 -31.95 3.09
N GLN A 290 4.28 -31.35 1.91
CA GLN A 290 5.35 -31.73 1.02
C GLN A 290 6.60 -31.39 1.82
N ASN A 291 7.49 -32.37 2.00
CA ASN A 291 8.71 -32.18 2.78
C ASN A 291 9.63 -31.09 2.21
N GLU A 292 9.25 -30.49 1.08
CA GLU A 292 9.93 -29.40 0.41
C GLU A 292 9.15 -28.09 0.61
N LEU A 293 9.65 -27.25 1.52
CA LEU A 293 9.14 -25.91 1.76
C LEU A 293 9.49 -25.02 0.54
N THR A 294 8.50 -24.74 -0.30
CA THR A 294 8.69 -23.85 -1.46
C THR A 294 8.43 -22.40 -1.07
N PHE A 295 9.40 -21.52 -1.29
CA PHE A 295 9.21 -20.08 -1.16
C PHE A 295 8.75 -19.47 -2.48
N VAL A 296 7.93 -18.43 -2.40
CA VAL A 296 7.68 -17.57 -3.56
C VAL A 296 9.01 -16.92 -3.92
N THR A 297 9.52 -17.18 -5.12
CA THR A 297 10.86 -16.75 -5.53
C THR A 297 10.94 -15.28 -5.93
N ASN A 298 9.80 -14.64 -6.15
CA ASN A 298 9.69 -13.24 -6.53
C ASN A 298 8.62 -12.54 -5.68
N VAL A 299 8.72 -11.22 -5.59
CA VAL A 299 7.64 -10.40 -5.04
C VAL A 299 6.44 -10.54 -5.98
N GLU A 300 5.22 -10.74 -5.46
CA GLU A 300 3.98 -10.83 -6.26
C GLU A 300 3.56 -9.45 -6.83
N ASP A 301 4.50 -8.62 -7.28
CA ASP A 301 4.21 -7.31 -7.85
C ASP A 301 3.64 -7.41 -9.27
N SER A 302 3.82 -8.55 -9.95
CA SER A 302 3.44 -8.76 -11.35
C SER A 302 2.24 -9.73 -11.56
N PHE A 303 1.37 -9.91 -10.56
CA PHE A 303 0.23 -10.82 -10.73
C PHE A 303 -0.67 -10.40 -11.91
N ASP A 304 -0.90 -11.31 -12.86
CA ASP A 304 -1.70 -11.04 -14.05
C ASP A 304 -3.20 -11.23 -13.78
N TYR A 305 -3.85 -10.14 -13.36
CA TYR A 305 -5.30 -10.06 -13.21
C TYR A 305 -6.06 -10.11 -14.56
N CYS A 306 -5.40 -9.87 -15.69
CA CYS A 306 -6.04 -9.98 -17.00
C CYS A 306 -6.27 -11.45 -17.39
N SER A 307 -5.31 -12.32 -17.13
CA SER A 307 -5.45 -13.77 -17.35
C SER A 307 -6.20 -14.48 -16.21
N HIS A 308 -6.14 -13.96 -14.99
CA HIS A 308 -6.78 -14.54 -13.81
C HIS A 308 -7.81 -13.59 -13.18
N PRO A 309 -8.91 -13.25 -13.88
CA PRO A 309 -9.86 -12.24 -13.41
C PRO A 309 -10.49 -12.60 -12.07
N GLY A 310 -10.65 -13.89 -11.73
CA GLY A 310 -11.20 -14.32 -10.44
C GLY A 310 -10.41 -13.81 -9.23
N ALA A 311 -9.10 -13.56 -9.37
CA ALA A 311 -8.25 -13.11 -8.27
C ALA A 311 -8.53 -11.67 -7.81
N HIS A 312 -9.25 -10.85 -8.60
CA HIS A 312 -9.56 -9.49 -8.20
C HIS A 312 -10.40 -9.43 -6.90
N VAL A 313 -11.19 -10.47 -6.61
CA VAL A 313 -12.09 -10.54 -5.44
C VAL A 313 -11.36 -10.58 -4.10
N SER A 314 -10.09 -11.00 -4.09
CA SER A 314 -9.25 -10.97 -2.89
C SER A 314 -8.49 -9.67 -2.71
N GLN A 315 -8.69 -8.70 -3.61
CA GLN A 315 -7.97 -7.42 -3.61
C GLN A 315 -8.95 -6.27 -3.47
N GLY A 316 -9.03 -5.71 -2.25
CA GLY A 316 -9.95 -4.61 -1.94
C GLY A 316 -9.74 -3.35 -2.79
N HIS A 317 -8.58 -3.21 -3.44
CA HIS A 317 -8.31 -2.12 -4.38
C HIS A 317 -9.35 -2.05 -5.52
N PHE A 318 -9.78 -3.20 -6.04
CA PHE A 318 -10.77 -3.26 -7.13
C PHE A 318 -12.19 -2.93 -6.69
N PHE A 319 -12.50 -3.07 -5.40
CA PHE A 319 -13.83 -2.83 -4.80
C PHE A 319 -13.99 -1.41 -4.30
N SER A 320 -13.27 -0.48 -4.89
CA SER A 320 -13.33 0.91 -4.54
C SER A 320 -14.20 1.72 -5.49
N ASP A 321 -14.89 2.72 -4.94
CA ASP A 321 -15.73 3.67 -5.69
C ASP A 321 -14.89 4.83 -6.28
N TRP A 322 -13.58 4.64 -6.44
CA TRP A 322 -12.71 5.66 -7.02
C TRP A 322 -12.91 5.66 -8.53
N ARG A 323 -13.45 6.76 -9.06
CA ARG A 323 -13.53 6.90 -10.51
C ARG A 323 -12.14 7.14 -11.09
N THR A 324 -11.76 6.23 -11.97
CA THR A 324 -10.52 6.30 -12.74
C THR A 324 -10.72 7.17 -13.97
N ILE A 325 -9.64 7.79 -14.42
CA ILE A 325 -9.59 8.62 -15.61
C ILE A 325 -9.15 7.74 -16.79
N PRO A 326 -10.01 7.54 -17.81
CA PRO A 326 -9.73 6.67 -18.96
C PRO A 326 -8.90 7.35 -20.07
N VAL A 327 -8.16 8.40 -19.71
CA VAL A 327 -7.36 9.22 -20.61
C VAL A 327 -5.94 9.27 -20.05
N LEU A 328 -4.95 9.20 -20.95
CA LEU A 328 -3.54 9.25 -20.59
C LEU A 328 -3.16 10.68 -20.16
N TYR A 329 -3.32 10.98 -18.88
CA TYR A 329 -2.88 12.23 -18.25
C TYR A 329 -1.66 12.01 -17.36
N PRO A 330 -0.74 12.99 -17.28
CA PRO A 330 0.45 12.90 -16.44
C PRO A 330 0.11 13.25 -14.98
N VAL A 331 -0.57 12.35 -14.28
CA VAL A 331 -0.91 12.52 -12.86
C VAL A 331 0.13 11.86 -11.97
N LEU A 332 0.63 12.60 -10.99
CA LEU A 332 1.64 12.16 -10.03
C LEU A 332 0.95 11.56 -8.80
N SER A 333 1.33 10.34 -8.42
CA SER A 333 0.77 9.61 -7.28
C SER A 333 1.88 8.99 -6.43
N PRO A 334 1.75 8.91 -5.08
CA PRO A 334 2.78 8.28 -4.24
C PRO A 334 2.96 6.77 -4.48
N ALA A 335 1.96 6.11 -5.04
CA ALA A 335 1.96 4.69 -5.35
C ALA A 335 1.00 4.40 -6.50
N LYS A 336 1.20 3.26 -7.17
CA LYS A 336 0.28 2.75 -8.19
C LYS A 336 0.29 1.22 -8.19
N ALA A 337 -0.79 0.61 -8.63
CA ALA A 337 -0.85 -0.83 -8.92
C ALA A 337 -0.51 -1.09 -10.39
N VAL A 338 -0.13 -2.33 -10.72
CA VAL A 338 0.04 -2.76 -12.13
C VAL A 338 -1.22 -2.42 -12.92
N GLY A 339 -1.05 -1.89 -14.13
CA GLY A 339 -2.13 -1.43 -15.01
C GLY A 339 -2.45 0.06 -14.90
N PHE A 340 -2.14 0.69 -13.76
CA PHE A 340 -2.27 2.14 -13.60
C PHE A 340 -1.07 2.87 -14.21
N LEU A 341 -1.35 4.00 -14.85
CA LEU A 341 -0.35 4.82 -15.56
C LEU A 341 -0.03 6.14 -14.86
N ASP A 342 -0.37 6.23 -13.57
CA ASP A 342 0.12 7.30 -12.71
C ASP A 342 1.67 7.32 -12.68
N ILE A 343 2.23 8.51 -12.47
CA ILE A 343 3.67 8.74 -12.33
C ILE A 343 4.02 8.71 -10.85
N ARG A 344 4.89 7.81 -10.42
CA ARG A 344 5.25 7.66 -9.01
C ARG A 344 6.07 8.85 -8.52
N ILE A 345 5.73 9.34 -7.34
CA ILE A 345 6.54 10.31 -6.59
C ILE A 345 6.85 9.79 -5.19
N PRO A 346 7.93 10.27 -4.55
CA PRO A 346 8.17 9.98 -3.15
C PRO A 346 6.96 10.37 -2.29
N SER A 347 6.57 9.47 -1.38
CA SER A 347 5.48 9.75 -0.46
C SER A 347 5.81 10.92 0.46
N ASN A 348 4.81 11.76 0.74
CA ASN A 348 4.94 12.86 1.69
C ASN A 348 5.26 12.40 3.13
N TYR A 349 5.09 11.11 3.43
CA TYR A 349 5.51 10.54 4.71
C TYR A 349 7.03 10.56 4.92
N TYR A 350 7.83 10.42 3.86
CA TYR A 350 9.29 10.53 3.96
C TYR A 350 9.77 11.94 4.34
N LEU A 351 8.89 12.94 4.27
CA LEU A 351 9.20 14.33 4.58
C LEU A 351 8.76 14.73 6.00
N GLY A 352 8.37 13.77 6.85
CA GLY A 352 8.02 14.03 8.25
C GLY A 352 6.70 14.80 8.44
N MET A 353 5.86 14.91 7.41
CA MET A 353 4.59 15.65 7.49
C MET A 353 3.58 15.06 8.50
N LYS A 354 3.76 13.79 8.86
CA LYS A 354 3.13 13.17 10.03
C LYS A 354 4.18 12.51 10.88
N LYS A 355 4.69 13.27 11.85
CA LYS A 355 5.68 12.82 12.83
C LYS A 355 5.29 11.50 13.51
N THR A 356 3.99 11.28 13.76
CA THR A 356 3.43 10.07 14.39
C THR A 356 3.64 8.76 13.63
N TYR A 357 4.06 8.79 12.36
CA TYR A 357 4.32 7.59 11.56
C TYR A 357 5.82 7.32 11.36
N THR A 358 6.68 7.96 12.16
CA THR A 358 8.13 7.79 12.09
C THR A 358 8.58 6.83 13.19
N TYR A 359 9.57 6.00 12.89
CA TYR A 359 10.26 5.20 13.91
C TYR A 359 10.84 6.11 14.99
N GLY A 360 10.79 5.68 16.26
CA GLY A 360 11.28 6.47 17.39
C GLY A 360 10.41 7.70 17.70
N PHE A 361 9.12 7.71 17.34
CA PHE A 361 8.23 8.84 17.60
C PHE A 361 8.19 9.19 19.09
N ASP A 362 8.66 10.39 19.41
CA ASP A 362 8.67 10.92 20.77
C ASP A 362 7.51 11.89 21.00
N ALA A 363 6.50 11.46 21.75
CA ALA A 363 5.36 12.32 22.08
C ALA A 363 5.73 13.50 22.99
N GLU A 364 6.81 13.38 23.78
CA GLU A 364 7.24 14.38 24.75
C GLU A 364 8.03 15.50 24.07
N ASN A 365 8.82 15.16 23.05
CA ASN A 365 9.61 16.12 22.28
C ASN A 365 8.93 16.53 20.96
N GLU A 366 7.67 16.95 21.02
CA GLU A 366 6.90 17.47 19.87
C GLU A 366 6.89 16.55 18.62
N GLY A 367 7.04 15.24 18.81
CA GLY A 367 7.12 14.24 17.74
C GLY A 367 8.47 14.14 17.04
N HIS A 368 9.54 14.74 17.55
CA HIS A 368 10.87 14.58 16.99
C HIS A 368 11.32 13.11 17.15
N PRO A 369 11.61 12.39 16.05
CA PRO A 369 11.97 10.98 16.14
C PRO A 369 13.33 10.82 16.84
N LYS A 370 13.41 9.90 17.79
CA LYS A 370 14.65 9.39 18.38
C LYS A 370 15.35 8.44 17.42
N ASP A 371 16.67 8.32 17.53
CA ASP A 371 17.45 7.36 16.74
C ASP A 371 17.11 5.90 17.08
N VAL A 372 16.65 5.65 18.31
CA VAL A 372 16.22 4.35 18.80
C VAL A 372 14.89 4.53 19.51
N ASP A 373 13.91 3.70 19.15
CA ASP A 373 12.61 3.68 19.81
C ASP A 373 12.76 3.12 21.23
N ASP A 374 12.03 3.71 22.20
CA ASP A 374 12.13 3.28 23.60
C ASP A 374 11.70 1.82 23.82
N MET A 375 10.97 1.23 22.86
CA MET A 375 10.54 -0.16 22.87
C MET A 375 11.41 -1.09 22.00
N GLU A 376 12.48 -0.61 21.38
CA GLU A 376 13.38 -1.43 20.57
C GLU A 376 14.19 -2.39 21.45
N VAL A 377 14.35 -3.64 20.98
CA VAL A 377 15.08 -4.69 21.70
C VAL A 377 16.07 -5.39 20.77
N PRO A 378 17.23 -5.86 21.27
CA PRO A 378 18.18 -6.64 20.47
C PRO A 378 17.52 -7.80 19.74
N TRP A 379 18.04 -8.16 18.57
CA TRP A 379 17.47 -9.20 17.73
C TRP A 379 17.33 -10.53 18.48
N GLU A 380 18.34 -10.88 19.28
CA GLU A 380 18.42 -12.11 20.07
C GLU A 380 17.37 -12.18 21.20
N GLU A 381 16.83 -11.03 21.60
CA GLU A 381 15.80 -10.90 22.63
C GLU A 381 14.39 -10.76 22.03
N LYS A 382 14.28 -10.68 20.69
CA LYS A 382 12.97 -10.66 20.03
C LYS A 382 12.29 -12.01 20.24
N LYS A 383 10.97 -11.95 20.49
CA LYS A 383 10.16 -13.16 20.64
C LYS A 383 9.90 -13.77 19.26
N ASP A 384 10.01 -15.10 19.16
CA ASP A 384 9.70 -15.88 17.95
C ASP A 384 8.19 -15.96 17.69
N VAL A 385 7.55 -14.81 17.47
CA VAL A 385 6.12 -14.67 17.20
C VAL A 385 5.90 -13.81 15.97
N ILE A 386 4.95 -14.22 15.14
CA ILE A 386 4.45 -13.36 14.06
C ILE A 386 3.53 -12.32 14.69
N PHE A 387 3.87 -11.05 14.52
CA PHE A 387 3.10 -9.93 15.06
C PHE A 387 2.62 -9.01 13.93
N TRP A 388 1.33 -8.68 13.95
CA TRP A 388 0.75 -7.70 13.06
C TRP A 388 -0.21 -6.81 13.85
N ARG A 389 -0.07 -5.50 13.69
CA ARG A 389 -1.00 -4.50 14.22
C ARG A 389 -1.23 -3.43 13.17
N GLY A 390 -2.45 -3.32 12.71
CA GLY A 390 -2.88 -2.27 11.80
C GLY A 390 -4.36 -2.01 11.98
N ALA A 391 -4.80 -0.80 11.65
CA ALA A 391 -6.20 -0.61 11.36
C ALA A 391 -6.52 -1.34 10.03
N SER A 392 -7.78 -1.76 9.84
CA SER A 392 -8.27 -2.28 8.57
C SER A 392 -8.43 -1.14 7.55
N THR A 393 -7.33 -0.43 7.29
CA THR A 393 -7.25 0.72 6.39
C THR A 393 -6.87 0.25 4.99
N GLY A 394 -7.77 0.51 4.05
CA GLY A 394 -7.57 0.19 2.64
C GLY A 394 -8.51 -0.89 2.12
N GLY A 395 -8.76 -0.81 0.82
CA GLY A 395 -9.79 -1.58 0.14
C GLY A 395 -11.14 -0.87 0.22
N GLY A 396 -11.79 -0.69 -0.92
CA GLY A 396 -13.17 -0.23 -0.90
C GLY A 396 -14.13 -1.38 -0.55
N SER A 397 -15.38 -1.03 -0.28
CA SER A 397 -16.45 -2.01 -0.03
C SER A 397 -17.61 -1.74 -0.98
N THR A 398 -17.27 -1.50 -2.25
CA THR A 398 -18.22 -1.17 -3.30
C THR A 398 -17.96 -2.05 -4.53
N PRO A 399 -18.87 -3.01 -4.81
CA PRO A 399 -20.01 -3.41 -3.99
C PRO A 399 -19.61 -4.03 -2.63
N PRO A 400 -20.47 -3.97 -1.60
CA PRO A 400 -20.17 -4.54 -0.29
C PRO A 400 -20.20 -6.08 -0.32
N GLY A 401 -19.67 -6.72 0.74
CA GLY A 401 -19.73 -8.18 0.94
C GLY A 401 -18.46 -8.95 0.53
N PHE A 402 -17.41 -8.25 0.10
CA PHE A 402 -16.12 -8.85 -0.29
C PHE A 402 -15.01 -8.66 0.75
N ALA A 403 -15.22 -7.84 1.77
CA ALA A 403 -14.21 -7.46 2.75
C ALA A 403 -13.49 -8.65 3.41
N ALA A 404 -14.21 -9.71 3.78
CA ALA A 404 -13.63 -10.93 4.37
C ALA A 404 -12.63 -11.65 3.43
N ASN A 405 -12.69 -11.38 2.13
CA ASN A 405 -11.76 -11.96 1.16
C ASN A 405 -10.46 -11.15 1.01
N TYR A 406 -10.41 -9.90 1.48
CA TYR A 406 -9.26 -9.02 1.28
C TYR A 406 -8.05 -9.50 2.08
N HIS A 407 -6.87 -9.47 1.47
CA HIS A 407 -5.61 -9.87 2.11
C HIS A 407 -5.29 -9.13 3.40
N ARG A 408 -5.74 -7.88 3.57
CA ARG A 408 -5.52 -7.06 4.78
C ARG A 408 -6.55 -7.26 5.88
N HIS A 409 -7.64 -7.98 5.61
CA HIS A 409 -8.77 -8.14 6.53
C HIS A 409 -8.85 -9.60 7.06
N ARG A 410 -7.80 -10.39 6.84
CA ARG A 410 -7.66 -11.80 7.23
C ARG A 410 -6.75 -11.96 8.44
#